data_AF-A0A7S2PVQ4-F1
#
_entry.id   AF-A0A7S2PVQ4-F1
#
_cell.length_a   1.000
_cell.length_b   1.000
_cell.length_c   1.000
_cell.angle_alpha   90.00
_cell.angle_beta   90.00
_cell.angle_gamma   90.00
#
_symmetry.space_group_name_H-M   'P 1'
#
loop_
_entity.id
_entity.type
_entity.pdbx_description
1 polymer ?
#
loop_
_entity_poly.entity_id
_entity_poly.type
_entity_poly.pdbx_seq_one_letter_code
_entity_poly.pdbx_strand_id
1 'polypeptide(L)'
;AEVDLGHWENSLRRQWSEDDDFDDEDLPCEPLEAPDDGPDQFEGEFVSPPYDMDRPLQMLVLVGLPGSGKSTLAANLRESGWTVVNQDTLGDRRACVRLAREALVTGRPVV
;
A
#
# COMPACT_ATOMS: atom_id res chain seq x y z
N ALA A 1 -4.59 -12.43 28.07
CA ALA A 1 -5.28 -12.78 26.81
C ALA A 1 -4.19 -12.97 25.78
N GLU A 2 -3.90 -14.23 25.47
CA GLU A 2 -2.88 -14.62 24.51
C GLU A 2 -3.42 -14.23 23.12
N VAL A 3 -2.77 -13.28 22.46
CA VAL A 3 -3.19 -12.86 21.12
C VAL A 3 -2.81 -14.00 20.19
N ASP A 4 -3.81 -14.66 19.61
CA ASP A 4 -3.63 -15.73 18.64
C ASP A 4 -3.00 -15.15 17.37
N LEU A 5 -1.67 -15.18 17.34
CA LEU A 5 -0.88 -14.71 16.23
C LEU A 5 -1.00 -15.64 15.00
N GLY A 6 -1.51 -16.87 15.18
CA GLY A 6 -1.63 -17.83 14.08
C GLY A 6 -2.75 -17.47 13.10
N HIS A 7 -3.83 -16.86 13.59
CA HIS A 7 -4.98 -16.55 12.74
C HIS A 7 -4.69 -15.45 11.71
N TRP A 8 -3.99 -14.38 12.10
CA TRP A 8 -3.65 -13.29 11.18
C TRP A 8 -2.57 -13.71 10.17
N GLU A 9 -1.59 -14.50 10.61
CA GLU A 9 -0.51 -14.99 9.75
C GLU A 9 -1.06 -15.97 8.71
N ASN A 10 -2.03 -16.81 9.08
CA ASN A 10 -2.75 -17.68 8.15
C ASN A 10 -3.66 -16.92 7.19
N SER A 11 -4.26 -15.80 7.63
CA SER A 11 -5.12 -14.97 6.77
C SER A 11 -4.30 -14.21 5.71
N LEU A 12 -3.14 -13.66 6.10
CA LEU A 12 -2.20 -13.04 5.16
C LEU A 12 -1.56 -14.06 4.23
N ARG A 13 -1.15 -15.22 4.74
CA ARG A 13 -0.61 -16.30 3.89
C ARG A 13 -1.63 -16.81 2.88
N ARG A 14 -2.92 -16.91 3.24
CA ARG A 14 -3.96 -17.26 2.27
C ARG A 14 -4.12 -16.21 1.19
N GLN A 15 -4.18 -14.93 1.60
CA GLN A 15 -4.34 -13.84 0.66
C GLN A 15 -3.14 -13.69 -0.29
N TRP A 16 -1.93 -14.05 0.16
CA TRP A 16 -0.73 -14.05 -0.68
C TRP A 16 -0.56 -15.35 -1.47
N SER A 17 -0.96 -16.51 -0.92
CA SER A 17 -0.91 -17.79 -1.63
C SER A 17 -1.96 -17.90 -2.74
N GLU A 18 -3.02 -17.09 -2.70
CA GLU A 18 -3.99 -17.00 -3.79
C GLU A 18 -3.41 -16.25 -5.02
N ASP A 19 -2.32 -15.50 -4.86
CA ASP A 19 -1.60 -14.80 -5.94
C ASP A 19 -0.31 -15.52 -6.38
N ASP A 20 0.19 -16.47 -5.59
CA ASP A 20 1.44 -17.20 -5.81
C ASP A 20 1.17 -18.69 -6.12
N ASP A 21 0.83 -19.01 -7.38
CA ASP A 21 0.99 -20.37 -7.93
C ASP A 21 2.51 -20.70 -7.94
N PHE A 22 3.01 -21.20 -6.81
CA PHE A 22 4.44 -21.39 -6.52
C PHE A 22 5.05 -22.66 -7.15
N ASP A 23 4.32 -23.34 -8.04
CA ASP A 23 4.75 -24.57 -8.72
C ASP A 23 5.24 -24.32 -10.18
N ASP A 24 5.76 -23.13 -10.48
CA ASP A 24 6.62 -22.93 -11.66
C ASP A 24 8.07 -23.38 -11.30
N GLU A 25 8.28 -24.70 -11.23
CA GLU A 25 9.59 -25.35 -10.99
C GLU A 25 10.61 -25.18 -12.15
N ASP A 26 10.39 -24.24 -13.08
CA ASP A 26 11.27 -23.93 -14.22
C ASP A 26 11.72 -22.45 -14.25
N LEU A 27 11.90 -21.79 -13.09
CA LEU A 27 12.55 -20.47 -13.07
C LEU A 27 14.08 -20.62 -13.14
N PRO A 28 14.75 -20.30 -14.26
CA PRO A 28 16.20 -20.42 -14.36
C PRO A 28 16.92 -19.52 -13.34
N CYS A 29 17.95 -20.04 -12.66
CA CYS A 29 18.83 -19.30 -11.74
C CYS A 29 19.71 -18.22 -12.40
N GLU A 30 19.38 -17.76 -13.60
CA GLU A 30 20.00 -16.55 -14.15
C GLU A 30 19.26 -15.33 -13.57
N PRO A 31 19.94 -14.21 -13.29
CA PRO A 31 19.25 -12.99 -12.89
C PRO A 31 18.20 -12.71 -13.97
N LEU A 32 16.92 -12.68 -13.62
CA LEU A 32 15.90 -12.10 -14.48
C LEU A 32 16.40 -10.68 -14.78
N GLU A 33 16.91 -10.44 -16.00
CA GLU A 33 16.92 -9.10 -16.55
C GLU A 33 15.46 -8.69 -16.48
N ALA A 34 15.13 -7.78 -15.55
CA ALA A 34 13.80 -7.21 -15.50
C ALA A 34 13.49 -6.76 -16.94
N PRO A 35 12.37 -7.20 -17.55
CA PRO A 35 12.02 -6.74 -18.89
C PRO A 35 12.19 -5.22 -18.90
N ASP A 36 13.10 -4.74 -19.76
CA ASP A 36 13.56 -3.34 -19.85
C ASP A 36 12.37 -2.39 -19.98
N ASP A 37 11.27 -2.91 -20.52
CA ASP A 37 9.98 -2.28 -20.54
C ASP A 37 9.07 -2.97 -19.51
N GLY A 38 8.98 -2.40 -18.31
CA GLY A 38 7.75 -2.52 -17.51
C GLY A 38 6.53 -2.18 -18.39
N PRO A 39 5.30 -2.60 -18.05
CA PRO A 39 4.16 -2.53 -18.95
C PRO A 39 4.10 -1.16 -19.66
N ASP A 40 4.08 -1.17 -21.00
CA ASP A 40 4.08 0.01 -21.88
C ASP A 40 3.09 1.10 -21.42
N GLN A 41 2.07 0.67 -20.69
CA GLN A 41 1.04 1.50 -20.10
C GLN A 41 1.08 1.33 -18.59
N PHE A 42 1.52 2.39 -17.90
CA PHE A 42 1.22 2.55 -16.49
C PHE A 42 -0.30 2.52 -16.30
N GLU A 43 -0.83 1.48 -15.65
CA GLU A 43 -2.27 1.33 -15.36
C GLU A 43 -2.78 2.32 -14.29
N GLY A 44 -1.96 3.29 -13.90
CA GLY A 44 -2.36 4.34 -12.96
C GLY A 44 -2.89 5.57 -13.69
N GLU A 45 -3.95 6.15 -13.14
CA GLU A 45 -4.48 7.42 -13.63
C GLU A 45 -3.71 8.58 -13.00
N PHE A 46 -3.42 9.57 -13.84
CA PHE A 46 -2.70 10.77 -13.47
C PHE A 46 -3.56 11.72 -12.61
N VAL A 47 -3.09 12.02 -11.39
CA VAL A 47 -3.89 12.72 -10.37
C VAL A 47 -3.52 14.20 -10.23
N SER A 48 -2.31 14.58 -10.63
CA SER A 48 -1.78 15.94 -10.56
C SER A 48 -0.80 16.16 -11.72
N PRO A 49 -0.53 17.41 -12.16
CA PRO A 49 0.53 17.72 -13.12
C PRO A 49 1.87 17.06 -12.71
N PRO A 50 2.74 16.72 -13.68
CA PRO A 50 3.85 15.79 -13.42
C PRO A 50 4.92 16.37 -12.49
N TYR A 51 4.92 17.69 -12.28
CA TYR A 51 5.94 18.41 -11.53
C TYR A 51 5.40 19.71 -10.90
N ASP A 52 4.30 19.65 -10.14
CA ASP A 52 3.97 20.77 -9.23
C ASP A 52 4.86 20.66 -7.97
N MET A 53 6.05 21.25 -8.03
CA MET A 53 7.01 21.26 -6.93
C MET A 53 6.58 22.19 -5.78
N ASP A 54 5.64 23.11 -6.02
CA ASP A 54 5.09 23.99 -4.99
C ASP A 54 4.04 23.24 -4.14
N ARG A 55 3.43 22.19 -4.70
CA ARG A 55 2.47 21.29 -4.02
C ARG A 55 2.70 19.83 -4.40
N PRO A 56 3.82 19.22 -3.95
CA PRO A 56 4.10 17.83 -4.25
C PRO A 56 3.05 16.92 -3.62
N LEU A 57 2.64 15.88 -4.36
CA LEU A 57 1.86 14.79 -3.77
C LEU A 57 2.69 14.08 -2.69
N GLN A 58 2.07 13.84 -1.53
CA GLN A 58 2.74 13.26 -0.37
C GLN A 58 1.99 12.01 0.08
N MET A 59 2.69 10.87 0.07
CA MET A 59 2.20 9.60 0.57
C MET A 59 3.25 9.02 1.52
N LEU A 60 2.83 8.67 2.74
CA LEU A 60 3.66 8.02 3.74
C LEU A 60 3.13 6.60 3.96
N VAL A 61 3.96 5.58 3.73
CA VAL A 61 3.56 4.19 3.98
C VAL A 61 4.18 3.72 5.29
N LEU A 62 3.36 3.36 6.27
CA LEU A 62 3.82 2.88 7.57
C LEU A 62 4.08 1.38 7.54
N VAL A 63 5.33 0.97 7.77
CA VAL A 63 5.77 -0.43 7.78
C VAL A 63 6.39 -0.78 9.14
N GLY A 64 6.17 -2.01 9.61
CA GLY A 64 6.76 -2.51 10.86
C GLY A 64 5.91 -3.59 11.53
N LEU A 65 6.45 -4.21 12.58
CA LEU A 65 5.81 -5.31 13.31
C LEU A 65 4.44 -4.91 13.89
N PRO A 66 3.47 -5.85 14.01
CA PRO A 66 2.24 -5.61 14.78
C PRO A 66 2.56 -5.10 16.19
N GLY A 67 1.79 -4.15 16.70
CA GLY A 67 2.03 -3.54 18.02
C GLY A 67 3.20 -2.53 18.08
N SER A 68 3.92 -2.26 16.98
CA SER A 68 5.01 -1.27 16.95
C SER A 68 4.57 0.20 17.02
N GLY A 69 3.26 0.46 17.15
CA GLY A 69 2.71 1.82 17.27
C GLY A 69 2.38 2.53 15.95
N LYS A 70 2.35 1.83 14.80
CA LYS A 70 1.96 2.43 13.49
C LYS A 70 0.62 3.17 13.55
N SER A 71 -0.42 2.54 14.10
CA SER A 71 -1.74 3.15 14.22
C SER A 71 -1.74 4.36 15.16
N THR A 72 -0.90 4.33 16.21
CA THR A 72 -0.68 5.49 17.09
C THR A 72 -0.04 6.65 16.33
N LEU A 73 0.97 6.37 15.50
CA LEU A 73 1.61 7.39 14.67
C LEU A 73 0.63 7.96 13.62
N ALA A 74 -0.16 7.10 12.96
CA ALA A 74 -1.18 7.54 12.01
C ALA A 74 -2.23 8.47 12.67
N ALA A 75 -2.64 8.17 13.91
CA ALA A 75 -3.53 9.04 14.67
C ALA A 75 -2.91 10.42 14.94
N ASN A 76 -1.64 10.49 15.33
CA ASN A 76 -0.94 11.76 15.53
C ASN A 76 -0.78 12.55 14.23
N LEU A 77 -0.53 11.87 13.11
CA LEU A 77 -0.44 12.50 11.78
C LEU A 77 -1.79 13.08 11.33
N ARG A 78 -2.90 12.41 11.67
CA ARG A 78 -4.26 12.93 11.44
C ARG A 78 -4.47 14.29 12.10
N GLU A 79 -4.00 14.45 13.34
CA GLU A 79 -4.06 15.73 14.06
C GLU A 79 -3.22 16.83 13.39
N SER A 80 -2.18 16.43 12.66
CA SER A 80 -1.31 17.32 11.88
C SER A 80 -1.82 17.58 10.45
N GLY A 81 -3.04 17.13 10.11
CA GLY A 81 -3.69 17.38 8.82
C GLY A 81 -3.49 16.29 7.76
N TRP A 82 -2.91 15.14 8.11
CA TRP A 82 -2.80 14.01 7.19
C TRP A 82 -4.11 13.25 7.05
N THR A 83 -4.37 12.77 5.84
CA THR A 83 -5.50 11.88 5.57
C THR A 83 -5.08 10.44 5.82
N VAL A 84 -5.59 9.85 6.90
CA VAL A 84 -5.33 8.44 7.24
C VAL A 84 -6.17 7.54 6.33
N VAL A 85 -5.52 6.67 5.58
CA VAL A 85 -6.12 5.70 4.68
C VAL A 85 -5.63 4.31 5.06
N ASN A 86 -6.47 3.57 5.79
CA ASN A 86 -6.13 2.23 6.26
C ASN A 86 -7.11 1.19 5.71
N GLN A 87 -6.62 0.23 4.93
CA GLN A 87 -7.43 -0.85 4.37
C GLN A 87 -8.13 -1.69 5.46
N ASP A 88 -7.48 -1.94 6.61
CA ASP A 88 -8.07 -2.73 7.70
C ASP A 88 -9.32 -2.04 8.28
N THR A 89 -9.32 -0.71 8.29
CA THR A 89 -10.45 0.10 8.80
C THR A 89 -11.53 0.29 7.72
N LEU A 90 -11.13 0.32 6.45
CA LEU A 90 -12.03 0.55 5.31
C LEU A 90 -12.68 -0.74 4.80
N GLY A 91 -12.10 -1.91 5.08
CA GLY A 91 -12.63 -3.24 4.75
C GLY A 91 -12.58 -3.61 3.26
N ASP A 92 -12.39 -2.65 2.36
CA ASP A 92 -12.37 -2.86 0.91
C ASP A 92 -11.20 -2.10 0.24
N ARG A 93 -10.48 -2.80 -0.64
CA ARG A 93 -9.35 -2.23 -1.40
C ARG A 93 -9.79 -1.08 -2.29
N ARG A 94 -10.95 -1.17 -2.95
CA ARG A 94 -11.43 -0.10 -3.85
C ARG A 94 -11.77 1.16 -3.04
N ALA A 95 -12.37 1.01 -1.86
CA ALA A 95 -12.60 2.11 -0.93
C ALA A 95 -11.31 2.78 -0.47
N CYS A 96 -10.27 1.98 -0.16
CA CYS A 96 -8.94 2.46 0.19
C CYS A 96 -8.32 3.31 -0.93
N VAL A 97 -8.26 2.77 -2.15
CA VAL A 97 -7.72 3.48 -3.33
C VAL A 97 -8.51 4.75 -3.63
N ARG A 98 -9.85 4.69 -3.57
CA ARG A 98 -10.71 5.84 -3.79
C ARG A 98 -10.44 6.97 -2.78
N LEU A 99 -10.34 6.65 -1.50
CA LEU A 99 -10.09 7.65 -0.46
C LEU A 99 -8.71 8.28 -0.59
N ALA A 100 -7.68 7.48 -0.88
CA ALA A 100 -6.33 7.98 -1.16
C ALA A 100 -6.33 8.93 -2.36
N ARG A 101 -6.98 8.54 -3.46
CA ARG A 101 -7.15 9.38 -4.65
C ARG A 101 -7.83 10.71 -4.32
N GLU A 102 -8.99 10.67 -3.65
CA GLU A 102 -9.74 11.88 -3.30
C GLU A 102 -8.89 12.84 -2.45
N ALA A 103 -8.08 12.33 -1.53
CA ALA A 103 -7.16 13.14 -0.73
C ALA A 103 -6.04 13.76 -1.58
N LEU A 104 -5.38 12.96 -2.42
CA LEU A 104 -4.27 13.41 -3.26
C LEU A 104 -4.70 14.44 -4.32
N VAL A 105 -5.86 14.26 -4.98
CA VAL A 105 -6.44 15.27 -5.91
C VAL A 105 -6.63 16.62 -5.21
N THR A 106 -7.03 16.60 -3.93
CA THR A 106 -7.22 17.82 -3.14
C THR A 106 -5.93 18.41 -2.56
N GLY A 107 -4.77 17.82 -2.87
CA GLY A 107 -3.47 18.26 -2.37
C GLY A 107 -3.26 17.98 -0.88
N ARG A 108 -3.99 17.02 -0.30
CA ARG A 108 -3.81 16.61 1.09
C ARG A 108 -2.83 15.44 1.18
N PRO A 109 -1.89 15.46 2.14
CA PRO A 109 -0.98 14.35 2.34
C PRO A 109 -1.73 13.12 2.88
N VAL A 110 -1.29 11.92 2.48
CA VAL A 110 -1.92 10.64 2.83
C VAL A 110 -0.96 9.75 3.61
N VAL A 111 -1.46 9.07 4.65
CA VAL A 111 -0.74 8.04 5.42
C VAL A 111 -1.56 6.77 5.61
#